data_AF-A0A6B2CPW6-F1
#
_entry.id   AF-A0A6B2CPW6-F1
#
_cell.length_a   1.000
_cell.length_b   1.000
_cell.length_c   1.000
_cell.angle_alpha   90.00
_cell.angle_beta   90.00
_cell.angle_gamma   90.00
#
_symmetry.space_group_name_H-M   'P 1'
#
loop_
_entity.id
_entity.type
_entity.pdbx_description
1 polymer ?
#
loop_
_entity_poly.entity_id
_entity_poly.type
_entity_poly.pdbx_seq_one_letter_code
_entity_poly.pdbx_strand_id
1 'polypeptide(L)' 'MRARCLERGLVAWITGLPGSGKTTVALRAKEALESKGYRVEVLDGDWFRAHIDPEAGYTREERVRHLRRVAWV' A
#
# COMPACT_ATOMS: atom_id res chain seq x y z
N MET A 1 -4.52 10.73 -22.97
CA MET A 1 -5.44 9.57 -22.76
C MET A 1 -6.24 9.84 -21.48
N ARG A 2 -7.57 9.75 -21.47
CA ARG A 2 -8.38 9.95 -20.24
C ARG A 2 -8.23 8.73 -19.34
N ALA A 3 -7.97 8.97 -18.04
CA ALA A 3 -7.90 7.89 -17.06
C ALA A 3 -9.27 7.20 -16.92
N ARG A 4 -9.26 5.88 -16.82
CA ARG A 4 -10.42 5.04 -16.49
C ARG A 4 -10.61 5.05 -14.98
N CYS A 5 -11.78 5.47 -14.53
CA CYS A 5 -12.23 5.31 -13.16
C CYS A 5 -13.16 4.09 -13.08
N LEU A 6 -13.01 3.30 -12.02
CA LEU A 6 -13.95 2.22 -11.73
C LEU A 6 -15.23 2.82 -11.12
N GLU A 7 -16.38 2.19 -11.34
CA GLU A 7 -17.64 2.56 -10.67
C GLU A 7 -17.56 2.37 -9.15
N ARG A 8 -16.74 1.42 -8.69
CA ARG A 8 -16.36 1.24 -7.29
C ARG A 8 -14.85 1.05 -7.17
N GLY A 9 -14.22 1.74 -6.24
CA GLY A 9 -12.81 1.54 -5.92
C GLY A 9 -12.53 0.12 -5.43
N LEU A 10 -11.31 -0.36 -5.65
CA LEU A 10 -10.85 -1.67 -5.20
C LEU A 10 -9.54 -1.51 -4.43
N VAL A 11 -9.43 -2.24 -3.31
CA VAL A 11 -8.22 -2.31 -2.49
C VAL A 11 -7.70 -3.75 -2.57
N ALA A 12 -6.43 -3.91 -2.92
CA ALA A 12 -5.75 -5.20 -2.95
C ALA A 12 -4.68 -5.25 -1.85
N TRP A 13 -4.91 -6.08 -0.82
CA TRP A 13 -3.96 -6.22 0.29
C TRP A 13 -2.89 -7.25 -0.03
N ILE A 14 -1.65 -6.80 -0.20
CA ILE A 14 -0.50 -7.69 -0.46
C ILE A 14 0.20 -7.99 0.87
N THR A 15 0.14 -9.25 1.31
CA THR A 15 0.72 -9.72 2.57
C THR A 15 1.74 -10.84 2.32
N GLY A 16 2.66 -11.04 3.26
CA GLY A 16 3.77 -11.98 3.12
C GLY A 16 4.97 -11.62 4.00
N LEU A 17 5.89 -12.58 4.16
CA LEU A 17 7.10 -12.44 4.98
C LEU A 17 8.01 -11.27 4.52
N PRO A 18 8.84 -10.68 5.39
CA PRO A 18 9.89 -9.75 4.96
C PRO A 18 10.75 -10.36 3.86
N GLY A 19 11.07 -9.59 2.82
CA GLY A 19 11.84 -10.09 1.66
C GLY A 19 11.06 -10.94 0.64
N SER A 20 9.77 -11.25 0.86
CA SER A 20 8.98 -12.08 -0.06
C SER A 20 8.55 -11.40 -1.37
N GLY A 21 9.06 -10.20 -1.68
CA GLY A 21 8.77 -9.49 -2.93
C GLY A 21 7.45 -8.71 -2.99
N LYS A 22 6.80 -8.42 -1.84
CA LYS A 22 5.51 -7.68 -1.80
C LYS A 22 5.57 -6.34 -2.56
N THR A 23 6.58 -5.52 -2.28
CA THR A 23 6.78 -4.22 -2.93
C THR A 23 7.02 -4.40 -4.43
N THR A 24 7.80 -5.42 -4.83
CA THR A 24 8.01 -5.75 -6.25
C THR A 24 6.68 -6.05 -6.95
N VAL A 25 5.81 -6.88 -6.35
CA VAL A 25 4.51 -7.21 -6.94
C VAL A 25 3.60 -5.97 -6.98
N ALA A 26 3.56 -5.16 -5.92
CA ALA A 26 2.74 -3.94 -5.86
C ALA A 26 3.10 -2.95 -6.99
N LEU A 27 4.39 -2.69 -7.19
CA LEU A 27 4.87 -1.77 -8.21
C LEU A 27 4.60 -2.28 -9.63
N ARG A 28 4.81 -3.58 -9.89
CA ARG A 28 4.50 -4.18 -11.19
C ARG A 28 3.00 -4.17 -11.49
N ALA A 29 2.17 -4.39 -10.48
CA ALA A 29 0.72 -4.29 -10.62
C ALA A 29 0.28 -2.85 -10.94
N LYS A 30 0.87 -1.84 -10.28
CA LYS A 30 0.66 -0.41 -10.59
C LYS A 30 1.00 -0.10 -12.05
N GLU A 31 2.21 -0.43 -12.50
CA GLU A 31 2.65 -0.24 -13.89
C GLU A 31 1.66 -0.88 -14.90
N ALA A 32 1.28 -2.14 -14.65
CA ALA A 32 0.39 -2.89 -15.53
C ALA A 32 -1.05 -2.34 -15.59
N LEU A 33 -1.53 -1.71 -14.52
CA LEU A 33 -2.87 -1.11 -14.45
C LEU A 33 -2.87 0.32 -15.00
N GLU A 34 -1.84 1.11 -14.72
CA GLU A 34 -1.67 2.46 -15.25
C GLU A 34 -1.52 2.44 -16.77
N SER A 35 -0.80 1.45 -17.34
CA SER A 35 -0.71 1.25 -18.79
C SER A 35 -2.05 0.92 -19.45
N LYS A 36 -3.02 0.38 -18.69
CA LYS A 36 -4.41 0.16 -19.12
C LYS A 36 -5.30 1.40 -18.91
N GLY A 37 -4.72 2.48 -18.40
CA GLY A 37 -5.38 3.75 -18.14
C GLY A 37 -6.05 3.88 -16.79
N TYR A 38 -5.87 2.93 -15.85
CA TYR A 38 -6.48 3.05 -14.51
C TYR A 38 -5.66 3.95 -13.59
N ARG A 39 -6.33 4.63 -12.66
CA ARG A 39 -5.67 5.33 -11.55
C ARG A 39 -5.35 4.33 -10.45
N VAL A 40 -4.08 4.21 -10.09
CA VAL A 40 -3.63 3.27 -9.06
C VAL A 40 -2.66 3.96 -8.11
N GLU A 41 -2.85 3.75 -6.82
CA GLU A 41 -1.95 4.21 -5.78
C GLU A 41 -1.38 3.00 -5.03
N VAL A 42 -0.11 3.08 -4.64
CA VAL A 42 0.54 2.04 -3.83
C VAL A 42 0.76 2.61 -2.43
N LEU A 43 0.06 2.03 -1.47
CA LEU A 43 0.20 2.34 -0.06
C LEU A 43 1.25 1.40 0.55
N ASP A 44 2.48 1.89 0.73
CA ASP A 44 3.57 1.12 1.34
C ASP A 44 3.69 1.43 2.84
N GLY A 45 3.77 0.37 3.67
CA GLY A 45 3.96 0.50 5.11
C GLY A 45 5.20 1.33 5.47
N ASP A 46 6.24 1.32 4.65
CA ASP A 46 7.44 2.12 4.89
C ASP A 46 7.20 3.62 4.62
N TRP A 47 6.35 3.97 3.64
CA TRP A 47 5.88 5.34 3.44
C TRP A 47 5.03 5.81 4.63
N PHE A 48 4.14 4.95 5.15
CA PHE A 48 3.35 5.24 6.35
C PHE A 48 4.21 5.41 7.59
N ARG A 49 5.24 4.57 7.79
CA ARG A 49 6.20 4.74 8.89
C ARG A 49 6.87 6.11 8.81
N ALA A 50 7.32 6.52 7.62
CA ALA A 50 8.01 7.78 7.46
C ALA A 50 7.13 9.03 7.63
N HIS A 51 5.83 8.97 7.27
CA HIS A 51 4.99 10.17 7.16
C HIS A 51 3.78 10.22 8.12
N ILE A 52 3.31 9.08 8.62
CA ILE A 52 2.09 8.99 9.43
C ILE A 52 2.39 8.50 10.86
N ASP A 53 3.42 7.65 11.03
CA ASP A 53 3.81 7.12 12.34
C ASP A 53 5.34 7.04 12.53
N PRO A 54 6.05 8.17 12.46
CA PRO A 54 7.53 8.20 12.55
C PRO A 54 8.07 7.76 13.91
N GLU A 55 7.26 7.81 14.96
CA GLU A 55 7.61 7.33 16.30
C GLU A 55 7.22 5.88 16.56
N ALA A 56 6.64 5.16 15.58
CA ALA A 56 6.34 3.75 15.75
C ALA A 56 7.65 2.94 15.84
N GLY A 57 7.99 2.54 17.06
CA GLY A 57 9.00 1.52 17.30
C GLY A 57 8.56 0.13 16.83
N TYR A 58 9.34 -0.88 17.21
CA TYR A 58 9.14 -2.26 16.74
C TYR A 58 8.46 -3.17 17.77
N THR A 59 7.96 -2.64 18.89
CA THR A 59 7.20 -3.42 19.88
C THR A 59 5.89 -3.94 19.29
N ARG A 60 5.29 -4.93 19.95
CA ARG A 60 4.06 -5.56 19.48
C ARG A 60 2.90 -4.56 19.44
N GLU A 61 2.80 -3.72 20.46
CA GLU A 61 1.76 -2.69 20.61
C GLU A 61 1.88 -1.62 19.53
N GLU A 62 3.11 -1.18 19.24
CA GLU A 62 3.40 -0.22 18.16
C GLU A 62 3.05 -0.79 16.79
N ARG A 63 3.39 -2.06 16.52
CA ARG A 63 3.00 -2.74 15.27
C ARG A 63 1.49 -2.81 15.09
N VAL A 64 0.74 -3.11 16.16
CA VAL A 64 -0.74 -3.16 16.10
C VAL A 64 -1.33 -1.78 15.82
N ARG A 65 -0.81 -0.72 16.48
CA ARG A 65 -1.27 0.65 16.26
C ARG A 65 -1.01 1.09 14.82
N HIS A 66 0.20 0.82 14.30
CA HIS A 66 0.58 1.11 12.93
C HIS A 66 -0.36 0.42 11.93
N LEU A 67 -0.63 -0.88 12.09
CA LEU A 67 -1.55 -1.61 11.20
C LEU A 67 -2.97 -1.03 11.17
N ARG A 68 -3.49 -0.57 12.33
CA ARG A 68 -4.81 0.07 12.39
C ARG A 68 -4.84 1.42 11.67
N ARG A 69 -3.76 2.21 11.75
CA ARG A 69 -3.65 3.49 11.04
C ARG A 69 -3.57 3.30 9.53
N VAL A 70 -2.76 2.34 9.07
CA VAL A 70 -2.66 1.99 7.64
C VAL A 70 -4.01 1.52 7.09
N ALA A 71 -4.80 0.79 7.86
CA ALA A 71 -6.12 0.33 7.42
C ALA A 71 -7.20 1.43 7.31
N TRP A 72 -6.97 2.62 7.87
CA TRP A 72 -7.93 3.72 7.84
C TRP A 72 -7.71 4.69 6.66
N VAL A 73 -6.52 4.66 6.04
CA VAL A 73 -6.15 5.51 4.91
C VAL A 73 -6.41 4.76 3.61
#